data_AF-A0AA88H8X7-F1
#
_entry.id   AF-A0AA88H8X7-F1
#
_cell.length_a   1.000
_cell.length_b   1.000
_cell.length_c   1.000
_cell.angle_alpha   90.00
_cell.angle_beta   90.00
_cell.angle_gamma   90.00
#
_symmetry.space_group_name_H-M   'P 1'
#
loop_
_entity.id
_entity.type
_entity.pdbx_description
1 polymer ?
#
loop_
_entity_poly.entity_id
_entity_poly.type
_entity_poly.pdbx_seq_one_letter_code
_entity_poly.pdbx_strand_id
1 'polypeptide(L)'
;MYKRKENAYSNPEDLRVIAKNKDQGTNAAVDDPESMTNRVKRIHANDLENILPFFLVTVPYVLVSSLQVSSTTSPQYAIWDSVIGNVLMFSFTLSRYLYFVAYWRAWQPWRSLIWFWGLMTTVLIGIYTIVCLYVL
;
A
#
# COMPACT_ATOMS: atom_id res chain seq x y z
N MET A 1 -13.20 12.71 8.25
CA MET A 1 -14.46 13.06 7.55
C MET A 1 -15.53 11.96 7.69
N TYR A 2 -15.22 10.69 7.43
CA TYR A 2 -16.20 9.58 7.57
C TYR A 2 -16.68 9.34 9.01
N LYS A 3 -15.78 9.35 10.00
CA LYS A 3 -16.14 9.29 11.44
C LYS A 3 -17.22 10.31 11.85
N ARG A 4 -17.15 11.52 11.29
CA ARG A 4 -18.11 12.60 11.55
C ARG A 4 -19.44 12.44 10.82
N LYS A 5 -19.43 11.83 9.63
CA LYS A 5 -20.67 11.53 8.88
C LYS A 5 -21.42 10.36 9.49
N GLU A 6 -20.70 9.37 10.00
CA GLU A 6 -21.26 8.13 10.56
C GLU A 6 -21.44 8.19 12.09
N ASN A 7 -21.01 9.27 12.73
CA ASN A 7 -20.89 9.38 14.19
C ASN A 7 -20.13 8.19 14.84
N ALA A 8 -19.26 7.54 14.08
CA ALA A 8 -18.50 6.37 14.48
C ALA A 8 -17.14 6.80 15.05
N TYR A 9 -17.15 7.19 16.33
CA TYR A 9 -15.95 7.61 17.06
C TYR A 9 -15.43 6.48 17.94
N SER A 10 -14.11 6.30 17.96
CA SER A 10 -13.47 5.23 18.73
C SER A 10 -13.09 5.67 20.15
N ASN A 11 -12.96 6.98 20.37
CA ASN A 11 -12.48 7.51 21.64
C ASN A 11 -13.59 8.22 22.44
N PRO A 12 -13.60 8.08 23.78
CA PRO A 12 -14.63 8.67 24.63
C PRO A 12 -14.57 10.20 24.72
N GLU A 13 -13.41 10.83 24.55
CA GLU A 13 -13.27 12.28 24.52
C GLU A 13 -13.95 12.90 23.29
N ASP A 14 -13.86 12.26 22.13
CA ASP A 14 -14.51 12.70 20.89
C ASP A 14 -16.04 12.62 21.03
N LEU A 15 -16.54 11.58 21.70
CA LEU A 15 -17.96 11.42 22.00
C LEU A 15 -18.47 12.52 22.93
N ARG A 16 -17.70 12.93 23.95
CA ARG A 16 -18.09 13.97 24.91
C ARG A 16 -18.23 15.35 24.27
N VAL A 17 -17.38 15.68 23.30
CA VAL A 17 -17.47 16.96 22.56
C VAL A 17 -18.74 17.03 21.70
N ILE A 18 -19.21 15.89 21.21
CA ILE A 18 -20.38 15.79 20.33
C ILE A 18 -21.69 15.60 21.12
N ALA A 19 -21.65 14.82 22.21
CA ALA A 19 -22.79 14.65 23.13
C ALA A 19 -23.21 15.98 23.77
N LYS A 20 -22.27 16.93 23.95
CA LYS A 20 -22.58 18.29 24.39
C LYS A 20 -23.46 19.08 23.41
N ASN A 21 -23.61 18.60 22.17
CA ASN A 21 -24.27 19.31 21.07
C ASN A 21 -25.56 18.63 20.55
N LYS A 22 -25.99 17.44 21.01
CA LYS A 22 -27.29 16.84 20.56
C LYS A 22 -27.74 15.58 21.32
N ASP A 23 -29.05 15.51 21.56
CA ASP A 23 -29.88 14.31 21.89
C ASP A 23 -29.94 13.28 20.74
N GLN A 24 -28.79 12.88 20.19
CA GLN A 24 -28.74 11.89 19.12
C GLN A 24 -28.13 10.59 19.66
N GLY A 25 -28.98 9.56 19.72
CA GLY A 25 -28.69 8.22 20.24
C GLY A 25 -27.31 7.73 19.85
N THR A 26 -26.42 7.68 20.83
CA THR A 26 -25.06 7.17 20.75
C THR A 26 -25.09 5.63 20.70
N ASN A 27 -25.59 5.08 19.59
CA ASN A 27 -25.53 3.65 19.31
C ASN A 27 -25.05 3.42 17.86
N ALA A 28 -24.13 4.26 17.36
CA ALA A 28 -23.38 3.90 16.16
C ALA A 28 -22.40 2.80 16.57
N ALA A 29 -22.75 1.55 16.27
CA ALA A 29 -21.94 0.37 16.56
C ALA A 29 -20.50 0.64 16.11
N VAL A 30 -19.60 0.75 17.09
CA VAL A 30 -18.17 1.06 16.90
C VAL A 30 -17.51 0.06 15.92
N ASP A 31 -18.11 -1.11 15.77
CA ASP A 31 -17.63 -2.25 14.98
C ASP A 31 -18.57 -2.66 13.83
N ASP A 32 -19.36 -1.75 13.25
CA ASP A 32 -20.11 -2.08 12.04
C ASP A 32 -19.13 -2.43 10.87
N PRO A 33 -19.19 -3.65 10.30
CA PRO A 33 -18.35 -4.04 9.17
C PRO A 33 -18.62 -3.22 7.90
N GLU A 34 -19.83 -2.68 7.74
CA GLU A 34 -20.26 -1.89 6.58
C GLU A 34 -19.87 -0.42 6.67
N SER A 35 -19.58 0.07 7.88
CA SER A 35 -19.10 1.44 8.11
C SER A 35 -17.90 1.75 7.23
N MET A 36 -17.98 2.88 6.52
CA MET A 36 -16.89 3.39 5.71
C MET A 36 -15.66 3.71 6.57
N THR A 37 -15.87 4.12 7.83
CA THR A 37 -14.78 4.32 8.80
C THR A 37 -13.95 3.05 8.97
N ASN A 38 -14.59 1.90 9.19
CA ASN A 38 -13.89 0.62 9.36
C ASN A 38 -13.32 0.09 8.03
N ARG A 39 -13.96 0.39 6.89
CA ARG A 39 -13.37 0.12 5.55
C ARG A 39 -12.07 0.88 5.33
N VAL A 40 -12.05 2.19 5.62
CA VAL A 40 -10.84 3.03 5.46
C VAL A 40 -9.72 2.56 6.39
N LYS A 41 -10.03 2.17 7.64
CA LYS A 41 -9.02 1.57 8.55
C LYS A 41 -8.37 0.32 7.93
N ARG A 42 -9.17 -0.58 7.34
CA ARG A 42 -8.66 -1.80 6.68
C ARG A 42 -7.85 -1.52 5.43
N ILE A 43 -8.21 -0.49 4.66
CA ILE A 43 -7.41 -0.01 3.52
C ILE A 43 -6.03 0.44 4.03
N HIS A 44 -5.99 1.32 5.04
CA HIS A 44 -4.72 1.80 5.59
C HIS A 44 -3.88 0.69 6.21
N ALA A 45 -4.50 -0.25 6.94
CA ALA A 45 -3.80 -1.41 7.48
C ALA A 45 -3.17 -2.25 6.37
N ASN A 46 -3.93 -2.54 5.29
CA ASN A 46 -3.40 -3.27 4.15
C ASN A 46 -2.27 -2.50 3.44
N ASP A 47 -2.40 -1.19 3.25
CA ASP A 47 -1.34 -0.39 2.65
C ASP A 47 -0.06 -0.44 3.50
N LEU A 48 -0.17 -0.36 4.83
CA LEU A 48 0.97 -0.48 5.75
C LEU A 48 1.63 -1.87 5.68
N GLU A 49 0.83 -2.93 5.64
CA GLU A 49 1.33 -4.32 5.52
C GLU A 49 2.08 -4.58 4.21
N ASN A 50 1.74 -3.88 3.12
CA ASN A 50 2.37 -4.08 1.80
C ASN A 50 3.52 -3.10 1.53
N ILE A 51 3.41 -1.85 1.98
CA ILE A 51 4.44 -0.83 1.73
C ILE A 51 5.73 -1.11 2.50
N LEU A 52 5.63 -1.69 3.70
CA LEU A 52 6.79 -2.04 4.53
C LEU A 52 7.68 -3.10 3.83
N PRO A 53 7.18 -4.28 3.42
CA PRO A 53 7.96 -5.22 2.63
C PRO A 53 8.48 -4.62 1.32
N PHE A 54 7.68 -3.83 0.62
CA PHE A 54 8.10 -3.19 -0.64
C PHE A 54 9.30 -2.26 -0.43
N PHE A 55 9.30 -1.43 0.62
CA PHE A 55 10.46 -0.60 0.91
C PHE A 55 11.69 -1.41 1.30
N LEU A 56 11.52 -2.49 2.07
CA LEU A 56 12.62 -3.35 2.49
C LEU A 56 13.36 -3.98 1.31
N VAL A 57 12.69 -4.26 0.18
CA VAL A 57 13.33 -4.81 -1.02
C VAL A 57 13.74 -3.71 -2.02
N THR A 58 12.94 -2.67 -2.18
CA THR A 58 13.15 -1.65 -3.22
C THR A 58 14.25 -0.66 -2.85
N VAL A 59 14.40 -0.29 -1.58
CA VAL A 59 15.47 0.62 -1.16
C VAL A 59 16.86 0.00 -1.40
N PRO A 60 17.14 -1.25 -0.98
CA PRO A 60 18.38 -1.91 -1.36
C PRO A 60 18.58 -2.02 -2.86
N TYR A 61 17.53 -2.35 -3.63
CA TYR A 61 17.60 -2.38 -5.09
C TYR A 61 18.15 -1.07 -5.68
N VAL A 62 17.55 0.06 -5.32
CA VAL A 62 17.95 1.39 -5.82
C VAL A 62 19.39 1.73 -5.43
N LEU A 63 19.82 1.34 -4.22
CA LEU A 63 21.20 1.57 -3.76
C LEU A 63 22.18 0.72 -4.57
N VAL A 64 21.91 -0.57 -4.75
CA VAL A 64 22.73 -1.51 -5.52
C VAL A 64 22.84 -1.08 -6.98
N SER A 65 21.71 -0.75 -7.61
CA SER A 65 21.68 -0.28 -9.00
C SER A 65 22.49 1.01 -9.18
N SER A 66 22.43 1.94 -8.22
CA SER A 66 23.20 3.19 -8.27
C SER A 66 24.72 2.98 -8.15
N LEU A 67 25.14 1.99 -7.35
CA LEU A 67 26.55 1.62 -7.22
C LEU A 67 27.06 0.89 -8.48
N GLN A 68 26.21 0.07 -9.10
CA GLN A 68 26.52 -0.63 -10.36
C GLN A 68 26.77 0.30 -11.53
N VAL A 69 26.05 1.41 -11.64
CA VAL A 69 26.29 2.41 -12.69
C VAL A 69 27.70 3.04 -12.60
N SER A 70 28.30 3.05 -11.40
CA SER A 70 29.65 3.58 -11.19
C SER A 70 30.76 2.55 -11.47
N SER A 71 30.44 1.25 -11.48
CA SER A 71 31.36 0.17 -11.84
C SER A 71 31.22 -0.13 -13.34
N THR A 72 32.31 -0.49 -14.00
CA THR A 72 32.47 -0.59 -15.47
C THR A 72 31.71 -1.79 -16.09
N THR A 73 30.45 -2.00 -15.71
CA THR A 73 29.58 -3.03 -16.27
C THR A 73 29.09 -2.59 -17.64
N SER A 74 29.08 -3.51 -18.61
CA SER A 74 28.71 -3.24 -20.01
C SER A 74 27.45 -2.38 -20.14
N PRO A 75 27.45 -1.30 -20.96
CA PRO A 75 26.38 -0.30 -21.04
C PRO A 75 24.98 -0.86 -21.27
N GLN A 76 24.89 -2.03 -21.90
CA GLN A 76 23.63 -2.70 -22.19
C GLN A 76 22.90 -3.16 -20.92
N TYR A 77 23.61 -3.66 -19.91
CA TYR A 77 22.98 -4.19 -18.67
C TYR A 77 22.39 -3.07 -17.80
N ALA A 78 23.04 -1.90 -17.76
CA ALA A 78 22.55 -0.75 -16.99
C ALA A 78 21.20 -0.22 -17.50
N ILE A 79 20.97 -0.27 -18.82
CA ILE A 79 19.70 0.15 -19.42
C ILE A 79 18.60 -0.85 -19.04
N TRP A 80 18.86 -2.15 -19.16
CA TRP A 80 17.90 -3.19 -18.82
C TRP A 80 17.53 -3.17 -17.34
N ASP A 81 18.50 -2.95 -16.46
CA ASP A 81 18.28 -2.84 -15.02
C ASP A 81 17.33 -1.70 -14.67
N SER A 82 17.62 -0.49 -15.15
CA SER A 82 16.74 0.66 -14.93
C SER A 82 15.32 0.44 -15.48
N VAL A 83 15.17 -0.16 -16.66
CA VAL A 83 13.85 -0.42 -17.25
C VAL A 83 13.06 -1.42 -16.40
N ILE A 84 13.66 -2.56 -16.03
CA ILE A 84 12.99 -3.61 -15.26
C ILE A 84 12.60 -3.09 -13.88
N GLY A 85 13.52 -2.43 -13.17
CA GLY A 85 13.25 -1.84 -11.86
C GLY A 85 12.11 -0.83 -11.89
N ASN A 86 12.14 0.10 -12.84
CA ASN A 86 11.09 1.11 -12.98
C ASN A 86 9.72 0.49 -13.30
N VAL A 87 9.67 -0.51 -14.18
CA VAL A 87 8.42 -1.20 -14.51
C VAL A 87 7.84 -1.92 -13.29
N LEU A 88 8.68 -2.59 -12.48
CA LEU A 88 8.23 -3.27 -11.28
C LEU A 88 7.73 -2.29 -10.20
N MET A 89 8.47 -1.20 -9.95
CA MET A 89 8.07 -0.16 -8.99
C MET A 89 6.78 0.56 -9.43
N PHE A 90 6.65 0.86 -10.73
CA PHE A 90 5.43 1.45 -11.28
C PHE A 90 4.25 0.49 -11.16
N SER A 91 4.45 -0.79 -11.45
CA SER A 91 3.41 -1.83 -11.35
C SER A 91 2.91 -2.00 -9.92
N PHE A 92 3.81 -1.97 -8.92
CA PHE A 92 3.43 -1.97 -7.51
C PHE A 92 2.59 -0.74 -7.15
N THR A 93 3.06 0.44 -7.55
CA THR A 93 2.38 1.71 -7.28
C THR A 93 0.98 1.74 -7.91
N LEU A 94 0.86 1.33 -9.16
CA LEU A 94 -0.41 1.23 -9.87
C LEU A 94 -1.36 0.21 -9.19
N SER A 95 -0.83 -0.93 -8.74
CA SER A 95 -1.60 -1.91 -7.95
C SER A 95 -2.20 -1.27 -6.69
N ARG A 96 -1.45 -0.45 -5.95
CA ARG A 96 -1.96 0.20 -4.73
C ARG A 96 -3.08 1.19 -5.02
N TYR A 97 -2.92 2.02 -6.06
CA TYR A 97 -3.98 2.93 -6.48
C TYR A 97 -5.25 2.19 -6.92
N LEU A 98 -5.11 1.12 -7.70
CA LEU A 98 -6.25 0.31 -8.13
C LEU A 98 -6.89 -0.45 -6.95
N TYR A 99 -6.09 -0.92 -5.99
CA TYR A 99 -6.58 -1.62 -4.79
C TYR A 99 -7.43 -0.68 -3.94
N PHE A 100 -6.97 0.55 -3.71
CA PHE A 100 -7.73 1.58 -3.01
C PHE A 100 -9.11 1.77 -3.64
N VAL A 101 -9.16 1.94 -4.97
CA VAL A 101 -10.41 2.15 -5.71
C VAL A 101 -11.33 0.93 -5.65
N ALA A 102 -10.77 -0.28 -5.80
CA ALA A 102 -11.53 -1.54 -5.73
C ALA A 102 -12.09 -1.79 -4.33
N TYR A 103 -11.32 -1.50 -3.28
CA TYR A 103 -11.77 -1.63 -1.90
C TYR A 103 -12.86 -0.61 -1.58
N TRP A 104 -12.69 0.63 -2.02
CA TRP A 104 -13.68 1.71 -1.85
C TRP A 104 -15.05 1.33 -2.42
N ARG A 105 -15.06 0.76 -3.63
CA ARG A 105 -16.28 0.32 -4.32
C ARG A 105 -16.76 -1.08 -3.94
N ALA A 106 -16.10 -1.75 -3.00
CA ALA A 106 -16.39 -3.14 -2.62
C ALA A 106 -16.43 -4.11 -3.81
N TRP A 107 -15.56 -3.90 -4.81
CA TRP A 107 -15.50 -4.73 -6.02
C TRP A 107 -14.82 -6.07 -5.73
N GLN A 108 -15.64 -7.12 -5.67
CA GLN A 108 -15.19 -8.50 -5.73
C GLN A 108 -15.29 -8.99 -7.19
N PRO A 109 -14.33 -9.79 -7.71
CA PRO A 109 -13.13 -10.33 -7.08
C PRO A 109 -11.86 -9.47 -7.29
N TRP A 110 -12.01 -8.28 -7.91
CA TRP A 110 -10.88 -7.41 -8.30
C TRP A 110 -10.00 -6.98 -7.14
N ARG A 111 -10.57 -6.78 -5.95
CA ARG A 111 -9.79 -6.51 -4.74
C ARG A 111 -8.68 -7.55 -4.52
N SER A 112 -9.01 -8.84 -4.62
CA SER A 112 -8.07 -9.93 -4.34
C SER A 112 -7.03 -10.07 -5.46
N LEU A 113 -7.44 -9.92 -6.73
CA LEU A 113 -6.52 -10.01 -7.87
C LEU A 113 -5.50 -8.87 -7.88
N ILE A 114 -5.94 -7.63 -7.61
CA ILE A 114 -5.05 -6.48 -7.57
C ILE A 114 -4.08 -6.57 -6.38
N TRP A 115 -4.56 -7.06 -5.24
CA TRP A 115 -3.70 -7.33 -4.08
C TRP A 115 -2.63 -8.38 -4.42
N PHE A 116 -3.03 -9.48 -5.03
CA PHE A 116 -2.13 -10.55 -5.45
C PHE A 116 -1.09 -10.05 -6.47
N TRP A 117 -1.50 -9.23 -7.44
CA TRP A 117 -0.57 -8.61 -8.38
C TRP A 117 0.48 -7.74 -7.69
N GLY A 118 0.07 -6.93 -6.70
CA GLY A 118 1.00 -6.13 -5.90
C GLY A 118 1.99 -6.99 -5.12
N LEU A 119 1.51 -8.09 -4.51
CA LEU A 119 2.37 -9.04 -3.82
C LEU A 119 3.41 -9.65 -4.77
N MET A 120 2.98 -10.07 -5.97
CA MET A 120 3.88 -10.60 -7.00
C MET A 120 4.95 -9.59 -7.40
N THR A 121 4.61 -8.31 -7.58
CA THR A 121 5.60 -7.28 -7.90
C THR A 121 6.65 -7.10 -6.80
N THR A 122 6.24 -7.15 -5.52
CA THR A 122 7.17 -7.08 -4.38
C THR A 122 8.12 -8.28 -4.31
N VAL A 123 7.62 -9.48 -4.59
CA VAL A 123 8.46 -10.69 -4.63
C VAL A 123 9.44 -10.62 -5.80
N LEU A 124 8.97 -10.20 -6.99
CA LEU A 124 9.81 -10.09 -8.18
C LEU A 124 10.94 -9.08 -8.01
N ILE A 125 10.67 -7.90 -7.46
CA ILE A 125 11.74 -6.92 -7.20
C ILE A 125 12.70 -7.43 -6.12
N GLY A 126 12.24 -8.18 -5.12
CA GLY A 126 13.12 -8.83 -4.14
C GLY A 126 14.07 -9.85 -4.77
N ILE A 127 13.56 -10.72 -5.65
CA ILE A 127 14.39 -11.65 -6.42
C ILE A 127 15.38 -10.90 -7.30
N TYR A 128 14.92 -9.83 -7.96
CA TYR A 128 15.76 -9.03 -8.84
C TYR A 128 16.89 -8.31 -8.08
N THR A 129 16.59 -7.80 -6.89
CA THR A 129 17.59 -7.21 -5.98
C THR A 129 18.73 -8.18 -5.69
N ILE A 130 18.40 -9.44 -5.41
CA ILE A 130 19.37 -10.50 -5.14
C ILE A 130 20.23 -10.77 -6.39
N VAL A 131 19.60 -10.84 -7.57
CA VAL A 131 20.34 -11.00 -8.83
C VAL A 131 21.30 -9.84 -9.06
N CYS A 132 20.85 -8.59 -8.87
CA CYS A 132 21.74 -7.43 -9.00
C CYS A 132 22.90 -7.48 -8.02
N LEU A 133 22.70 -7.96 -6.79
CA LEU A 133 23.81 -8.16 -5.82
C LEU A 133 24.87 -9.16 -6.29
N TYR A 134 24.49 -10.21 -7.03
CA TYR A 134 25.45 -11.20 -7.57
C TYR A 134 26.19 -10.72 -8.82
N VAL A 135 25.67 -9.70 -9.49
CA VAL A 135 26.27 -9.12 -10.71
C VAL A 135 27.21 -7.95 -10.39
N LEU A 136 27.14 -7.41 -9.16
CA LEU A 136 28.01 -6.35 -8.63
C LEU A 136 29.41 -6.88 -8.30
#